data_AF-A0A497RRP3-F1
#
_entry.id   AF-A0A497RRP3-F1
#
_cell.length_a   1.000
_cell.length_b   1.000
_cell.length_c   1.000
_cell.angle_alpha   90.00
_cell.angle_beta   90.00
_cell.angle_gamma   90.00
#
_symmetry.space_group_name_H-M   'P 1'
#
loop_
_entity.id
_entity.type
_entity.pdbx_description
1 polymer ?
#
loop_
_entity_poly.entity_id
_entity_poly.type
_entity_poly.pdbx_seq_one_letter_code
_entity_poly.pdbx_strand_id
1 'polypeptide(L)'
;MGFKLVGMIKERFNLDTPSKVYNFGMDLAEAEGIGLYKTYDYMPGRYTHFVIADNPFLKYLKDIDTDEPIDYFISGCMGGGGCFVHQQLTQNIETKCILKGDTHCDFLTGTEDELKKRDLWDEVRRRYILDKIYPLQKRFYDAFFEKKDEEVLEEIIEEALKI
;
A
#
# COMPACT_ATOMS: atom_id res chain seq x y z
N MET A 1 -3.32 1.93 -8.23
CA MET A 1 -4.32 2.96 -7.84
C MET A 1 -3.73 3.99 -6.88
N GLY A 2 -3.25 3.60 -5.69
CA GLY A 2 -2.71 4.55 -4.70
C GLY A 2 -1.56 5.44 -5.20
N PHE A 3 -0.57 4.87 -5.90
CA PHE A 3 0.61 5.62 -6.34
C PHE A 3 0.31 6.82 -7.25
N LYS A 4 -0.47 6.62 -8.34
CA LYS A 4 -0.85 7.69 -9.28
C LYS A 4 -1.77 8.74 -8.62
N LEU A 5 -2.71 8.30 -7.78
CA LEU A 5 -3.61 9.20 -7.04
C LEU A 5 -2.81 10.14 -6.13
N VAL A 6 -1.88 9.62 -5.35
CA VAL A 6 -1.03 10.42 -4.45
C VAL A 6 -0.14 11.39 -5.26
N GLY A 7 0.35 10.96 -6.42
CA GLY A 7 1.07 11.84 -7.35
C GLY A 7 0.24 13.04 -7.83
N MET A 8 -0.98 12.79 -8.30
CA MET A 8 -1.89 13.84 -8.74
C MET A 8 -2.24 14.82 -7.61
N ILE A 9 -2.42 14.32 -6.38
CA ILE A 9 -2.68 15.16 -5.20
C ILE A 9 -1.50 16.09 -4.94
N LYS A 10 -0.27 15.55 -4.91
CA LYS A 10 0.94 16.35 -4.69
C LYS A 10 1.01 17.50 -5.69
N GLU A 11 0.79 17.22 -6.98
CA GLU A 11 0.86 18.22 -8.04
C GLU A 11 -0.28 19.24 -7.94
N ARG A 12 -1.52 18.79 -7.76
CA ARG A 12 -2.70 19.65 -7.74
C ARG A 12 -2.74 20.59 -6.53
N PHE A 13 -2.26 20.15 -5.38
CA PHE A 13 -2.29 20.91 -4.12
C PHE A 13 -0.92 21.48 -3.73
N ASN A 14 0.10 21.34 -4.58
CA ASN A 14 1.47 21.80 -4.36
C ASN A 14 2.02 21.41 -2.98
N LEU A 15 1.98 20.10 -2.69
CA LEU A 15 2.43 19.56 -1.40
C LEU A 15 3.93 19.29 -1.42
N ASP A 16 4.70 20.13 -0.73
CA ASP A 16 6.16 20.13 -0.85
C ASP A 16 6.90 19.16 0.09
N THR A 17 6.20 18.51 1.02
CA THR A 17 6.84 17.59 1.98
C THR A 17 6.17 16.22 2.01
N PRO A 18 6.94 15.13 2.22
CA PRO A 18 6.38 13.79 2.36
C PRO A 18 5.26 13.71 3.40
N SER A 19 5.38 14.38 4.55
CA SER A 19 4.36 14.37 5.59
C SER A 19 3.06 15.06 5.16
N LYS A 20 3.13 16.16 4.39
CA LYS A 20 1.93 16.81 3.85
C LYS A 20 1.22 15.92 2.85
N VAL A 21 1.99 15.28 1.96
CA VAL A 21 1.46 14.33 0.97
C VAL A 21 0.81 13.14 1.67
N TYR A 22 1.47 12.57 2.67
CA TYR A 22 0.95 11.48 3.48
C TYR A 22 -0.38 11.85 4.15
N ASN A 23 -0.39 12.90 4.97
CA ASN A 23 -1.56 13.31 5.74
C ASN A 23 -2.75 13.58 4.83
N PHE A 24 -2.56 14.35 3.75
CA PHE A 24 -3.64 14.61 2.81
C PHE A 24 -4.13 13.33 2.10
N GLY A 25 -3.22 12.41 1.77
CA GLY A 25 -3.59 11.12 1.20
C GLY A 25 -4.47 10.29 2.14
N MET A 26 -4.16 10.29 3.44
CA MET A 26 -4.98 9.63 4.46
C MET A 26 -6.34 10.31 4.61
N ASP A 27 -6.37 11.65 4.68
CA ASP A 27 -7.62 12.43 4.73
C ASP A 27 -8.52 12.14 3.52
N LEU A 28 -7.94 12.01 2.33
CA LEU A 28 -8.69 11.65 1.13
C LEU A 28 -9.21 10.21 1.20
N ALA A 29 -8.39 9.26 1.66
CA ALA A 29 -8.83 7.88 1.82
C ALA A 29 -9.99 7.75 2.82
N GLU A 30 -9.99 8.55 3.89
CA GLU A 30 -11.14 8.69 4.81
C GLU A 30 -12.36 9.28 4.10
N ALA A 31 -12.18 10.37 3.35
CA ALA A 31 -13.26 11.03 2.63
C ALA A 31 -13.88 10.16 1.52
N GLU A 32 -13.10 9.27 0.90
CA GLU A 32 -13.54 8.26 -0.06
C GLU A 32 -14.20 7.05 0.61
N GLY A 33 -14.22 7.00 1.95
CA GLY A 33 -14.83 5.93 2.71
C GLY A 33 -14.05 4.62 2.65
N ILE A 34 -12.72 4.67 2.50
CA ILE A 34 -11.86 3.49 2.49
C ILE A 34 -11.65 2.95 3.93
N GLY A 35 -11.82 3.81 4.93
CA GLY A 35 -11.76 3.46 6.35
C GLY A 35 -11.52 4.68 7.21
N LEU A 36 -11.63 4.54 8.54
CA LEU A 36 -11.22 5.57 9.50
C LEU A 36 -9.81 5.26 9.98
N TYR A 37 -8.83 6.06 9.56
CA TYR A 37 -7.43 5.78 9.76
C TYR A 37 -6.91 6.45 11.02
N LYS A 38 -5.95 5.80 11.67
CA LYS A 38 -5.16 6.42 12.73
C LYS A 38 -3.71 6.01 12.58
N THR A 39 -2.87 6.96 12.20
CA THR A 39 -1.42 6.77 12.12
C THR A 39 -0.82 6.72 13.51
N TYR A 40 -0.13 5.64 13.83
CA TYR A 40 0.68 5.54 15.04
C TYR A 40 2.07 6.10 14.83
N ASP A 41 2.68 5.77 13.70
CA ASP A 41 4.04 6.16 13.39
C ASP A 41 4.21 6.40 11.90
N TYR A 42 4.97 7.44 11.57
CA TYR A 42 5.30 7.82 10.21
C TYR A 42 6.76 8.23 10.13
N MET A 43 7.55 7.36 9.50
CA MET A 43 8.99 7.53 9.31
C MET A 43 9.26 7.65 7.80
N PRO A 44 9.34 8.87 7.25
CA PRO A 44 9.59 9.10 5.83
C PRO A 44 10.80 8.30 5.31
N GLY A 45 10.67 7.70 4.12
CA GLY A 45 11.70 6.83 3.55
C GLY A 45 11.91 5.48 4.26
N ARG A 46 11.06 5.11 5.23
CA ARG A 46 11.18 3.85 5.98
C ARG A 46 9.87 3.09 6.12
N TYR A 47 8.91 3.65 6.85
CA TYR A 47 7.61 3.01 7.06
C TYR A 47 6.52 3.95 7.55
N THR A 48 5.30 3.46 7.46
CA THR A 48 4.10 3.99 8.10
C THR A 48 3.42 2.86 8.84
N HIS A 49 3.07 3.08 10.11
CA HIS A 49 2.26 2.17 10.92
C HIS A 49 0.93 2.86 11.25
N PHE A 50 -0.18 2.24 10.89
CA PHE A 50 -1.51 2.81 11.07
C PHE A 50 -2.55 1.73 11.33
N VAL A 51 -3.66 2.12 11.95
CA VAL A 51 -4.83 1.26 12.12
C VAL A 51 -6.02 1.79 11.35
N ILE A 52 -6.90 0.87 10.99
CA ILE A 52 -8.23 1.18 10.49
C ILE A 52 -9.21 0.65 11.52
N ALA A 53 -9.89 1.57 12.21
CA ALA A 53 -10.80 1.23 13.30
C ALA A 53 -12.11 0.59 12.79
N ASP A 54 -12.60 1.09 11.66
CA ASP A 54 -13.76 0.55 10.96
C ASP A 54 -13.39 0.39 9.48
N ASN A 55 -13.10 -0.86 9.09
CA ASN A 55 -12.77 -1.20 7.72
C ASN A 55 -14.05 -1.64 6.99
N PRO A 56 -14.60 -0.81 6.07
CA PRO A 56 -15.85 -1.10 5.39
C PRO A 56 -15.76 -2.26 4.40
N PHE A 57 -14.55 -2.73 4.05
CA PHE A 57 -14.35 -3.86 3.16
C PHE A 57 -14.49 -5.22 3.85
N LEU A 58 -14.38 -5.28 5.18
CA LEU A 58 -14.45 -6.54 5.93
C LEU A 58 -15.75 -7.32 5.69
N LYS A 59 -16.88 -6.63 5.45
CA LYS A 59 -18.17 -7.27 5.13
C LYS A 59 -18.14 -8.13 3.87
N TYR A 60 -17.21 -7.85 2.95
CA TYR A 60 -17.01 -8.62 1.71
C TYR A 60 -16.01 -9.76 1.88
N LEU A 61 -15.25 -9.76 2.98
CA LEU A 61 -14.20 -10.74 3.27
C LEU A 61 -14.66 -11.78 4.32
N LYS A 62 -15.79 -11.56 4.98
CA LYS A 62 -16.31 -12.39 6.09
C LYS A 62 -16.49 -13.88 5.77
N ASP A 63 -16.72 -14.22 4.50
CA ASP A 63 -17.00 -15.59 4.05
C ASP A 63 -15.76 -16.27 3.44
N ILE A 64 -14.60 -15.59 3.48
CA ILE A 64 -13.33 -16.13 3.00
C ILE A 64 -12.71 -16.98 4.12
N ASP A 65 -12.59 -18.28 3.87
CA ASP A 65 -11.91 -19.22 4.76
C ASP A 65 -10.38 -19.04 4.63
N THR A 66 -9.80 -18.35 5.60
CA THR A 66 -8.36 -18.12 5.71
C THR A 66 -7.98 -17.98 7.17
N ASP A 67 -6.79 -18.42 7.57
CA ASP A 67 -6.28 -18.23 8.93
C ASP A 67 -5.56 -16.88 9.11
N GLU A 68 -5.42 -16.11 8.03
CA GLU A 68 -4.54 -14.93 8.00
C GLU A 68 -5.31 -13.61 7.93
N PRO A 69 -4.77 -12.52 8.53
CA PRO A 69 -5.31 -11.17 8.35
C PRO A 69 -5.03 -10.71 6.91
N ILE A 70 -6.09 -10.60 6.11
CA ILE A 70 -5.96 -10.32 4.68
C ILE A 70 -7.06 -9.38 4.21
N ASP A 71 -6.71 -8.10 4.14
CA ASP A 71 -7.30 -7.13 3.20
C ASP A 71 -6.30 -6.81 2.07
N TYR A 72 -6.38 -7.58 0.99
CA TYR A 72 -5.53 -7.38 -0.20
C TYR A 72 -5.77 -6.03 -0.89
N PHE A 73 -6.99 -5.50 -0.83
CA PHE A 73 -7.36 -4.27 -1.53
C PHE A 73 -6.71 -3.06 -0.86
N ILE A 74 -6.91 -2.92 0.45
CA ILE A 74 -6.28 -1.86 1.24
C ILE A 74 -4.77 -2.00 1.16
N SER A 75 -4.24 -3.23 1.28
CA SER A 75 -2.79 -3.42 1.22
C SER A 75 -2.18 -3.06 -0.12
N GLY A 76 -2.84 -3.38 -1.24
CA GLY A 76 -2.40 -2.93 -2.56
C GLY A 76 -2.44 -1.40 -2.70
N CYS A 77 -3.48 -0.75 -2.18
CA CYS A 77 -3.60 0.71 -2.20
C CYS A 77 -2.51 1.38 -1.36
N MET A 78 -2.27 0.88 -0.15
CA MET A 78 -1.33 1.45 0.82
C MET A 78 0.12 1.15 0.46
N GLY A 79 0.43 -0.03 -0.10
CA GLY A 79 1.74 -0.34 -0.65
C GLY A 79 2.07 0.58 -1.82
N GLY A 80 1.11 0.76 -2.75
CA GLY A 80 1.25 1.67 -3.87
C GLY A 80 1.39 3.14 -3.46
N GLY A 81 0.48 3.67 -2.64
CA GLY A 81 0.56 5.05 -2.14
C GLY A 81 1.81 5.29 -1.29
N GLY A 82 2.21 4.30 -0.49
CA GLY A 82 3.44 4.28 0.28
C GLY A 82 4.68 4.47 -0.58
N CYS A 83 4.72 3.88 -1.78
CA CYS A 83 5.87 4.06 -2.65
C CYS A 83 6.09 5.54 -3.00
N PHE A 84 5.00 6.28 -3.18
CA PHE A 84 5.06 7.70 -3.50
C PHE A 84 5.46 8.53 -2.27
N VAL A 85 4.82 8.28 -1.14
CA VAL A 85 5.05 9.03 0.10
C VAL A 85 6.48 8.82 0.62
N HIS A 86 6.98 7.58 0.58
CA HIS A 86 8.31 7.24 1.07
C HIS A 86 9.41 7.42 0.03
N GLN A 87 9.06 7.67 -1.25
CA GLN A 87 10.02 7.77 -2.36
C GLN A 87 10.96 6.55 -2.42
N GLN A 88 10.38 5.36 -2.15
CA GLN A 88 11.05 4.07 -2.18
C GLN A 88 10.02 2.98 -2.51
N LEU A 89 10.44 1.82 -2.99
CA LEU A 89 9.53 0.67 -3.07
C LEU A 89 9.11 0.22 -1.67
N THR A 90 7.81 0.18 -1.43
CA THR A 90 7.22 -0.26 -0.17
C THR A 90 6.18 -1.33 -0.38
N GLN A 91 5.97 -2.15 0.64
CA GLN A 91 4.91 -3.14 0.70
C GLN A 91 4.09 -2.92 1.96
N ASN A 92 2.79 -3.23 1.90
CA ASN A 92 1.91 -3.16 3.05
C ASN A 92 1.56 -4.56 3.56
N ILE A 93 1.48 -4.71 4.88
CA ILE A 93 1.00 -5.93 5.52
C ILE A 93 -0.02 -5.59 6.60
N GLU A 94 -1.12 -6.32 6.60
CA GLU A 94 -2.05 -6.36 7.74
C GLU A 94 -1.51 -7.35 8.78
N THR A 95 -1.25 -6.87 9.99
CA THR A 95 -0.70 -7.66 11.10
C THR A 95 -1.76 -8.08 12.12
N LYS A 96 -2.91 -7.39 12.15
CA LYS A 96 -4.09 -7.70 12.97
C LYS A 96 -5.34 -7.45 12.16
N CYS A 97 -6.39 -8.23 12.38
CA CYS A 97 -7.65 -8.09 11.64
C CYS A 97 -8.86 -8.40 12.51
N ILE A 98 -9.91 -7.56 12.41
CA ILE A 98 -11.16 -7.74 13.15
C ILE A 98 -11.82 -9.10 12.81
N LEU A 99 -11.69 -9.58 11.57
CA LEU A 99 -12.21 -10.90 11.18
C LEU A 99 -11.50 -12.07 11.85
N LYS A 100 -10.34 -11.84 12.48
CA LYS A 100 -9.59 -12.81 13.27
C LYS A 100 -9.80 -12.66 14.78
N GLY A 101 -10.72 -11.78 15.18
CA GLY A 101 -11.04 -11.53 16.58
C GLY A 101 -10.22 -10.41 17.22
N ASP A 102 -9.39 -9.68 16.46
CA ASP A 102 -8.75 -8.47 16.94
C ASP A 102 -9.76 -7.32 17.11
N THR A 103 -9.38 -6.29 17.89
CA THR A 103 -10.24 -5.12 18.12
C THR A 103 -10.19 -4.09 16.99
N HIS A 104 -9.20 -4.19 16.10
CA HIS A 104 -8.97 -3.29 14.97
C HIS A 104 -8.13 -4.00 13.90
N CYS A 105 -8.10 -3.43 12.69
CA CYS A 105 -7.16 -3.84 11.66
C CYS A 105 -5.88 -3.01 11.77
N ASP A 106 -4.73 -3.67 11.88
CA ASP A 106 -3.42 -3.04 12.04
C ASP A 106 -2.56 -3.26 10.79
N PHE A 107 -1.94 -2.20 10.29
CA PHE A 107 -1.23 -2.20 9.02
C PHE A 107 0.14 -1.55 9.12
N LEU A 108 1.11 -2.15 8.46
CA LEU A 108 2.45 -1.61 8.29
C LEU A 108 2.79 -1.53 6.81
N THR A 109 2.95 -0.30 6.30
CA THR A 109 3.60 -0.05 5.01
C THR A 109 5.07 0.19 5.25
N GLY A 110 5.96 -0.64 4.71
CA GLY A 110 7.40 -0.52 4.95
C GLY A 110 8.23 -0.80 3.70
N THR A 111 9.47 -0.28 3.71
CA THR A 111 10.49 -0.67 2.74
C THR A 111 10.95 -2.11 2.98
N GLU A 112 11.57 -2.74 1.99
CA GLU A 112 12.10 -4.10 2.15
C GLU A 112 13.03 -4.21 3.37
N ASP A 113 13.94 -3.25 3.55
CA ASP A 113 14.87 -3.22 4.69
C ASP A 113 14.14 -3.14 6.03
N GLU A 114 13.09 -2.32 6.13
CA GLU A 114 12.32 -2.19 7.36
C GLU A 114 11.51 -3.46 7.65
N LEU A 115 10.91 -4.06 6.63
CA LEU A 115 10.15 -5.31 6.76
C LEU A 115 11.05 -6.48 7.14
N LYS A 116 12.28 -6.54 6.61
CA LYS A 116 13.29 -7.52 7.02
C LYS A 116 13.71 -7.35 8.48
N LYS A 117 13.93 -6.10 8.93
CA LYS A 117 14.28 -5.81 10.34
C LYS A 117 13.21 -6.22 11.35
N ARG A 118 11.97 -6.40 10.89
CA ARG A 118 10.81 -6.78 11.71
C ARG A 118 10.39 -8.23 11.50
N ASP A 119 11.17 -9.02 10.75
CA ASP A 119 10.85 -10.41 10.41
C ASP A 119 9.50 -10.57 9.66
N LEU A 120 9.09 -9.56 8.89
CA LEU A 120 7.83 -9.55 8.14
C LEU A 120 8.02 -9.80 6.64
N TRP A 121 9.24 -9.69 6.12
CA TRP A 121 9.50 -9.72 4.68
C TRP A 121 9.05 -11.02 4.00
N ASP A 122 9.37 -12.17 4.58
CA ASP A 122 8.98 -13.46 4.00
C ASP A 122 7.46 -13.64 3.97
N GLU A 123 6.76 -13.12 4.97
CA GLU A 123 5.32 -13.18 5.04
C GLU A 123 4.66 -12.30 3.97
N VAL A 124 5.16 -11.07 3.79
CA VAL A 124 4.73 -10.19 2.69
C VAL A 124 5.00 -10.87 1.35
N ARG A 125 6.19 -11.43 1.17
CA ARG A 125 6.60 -12.08 -0.08
C ARG A 125 5.68 -13.24 -0.45
N ARG A 126 5.29 -14.04 0.54
CA ARG A 126 4.34 -15.16 0.39
C ARG A 126 2.92 -14.66 0.07
N ARG A 127 2.38 -13.73 0.86
CA ARG A 127 0.98 -13.26 0.72
C ARG A 127 0.70 -12.59 -0.62
N TYR A 128 1.64 -11.82 -1.15
CA TYR A 128 1.46 -11.07 -2.40
C TYR A 128 2.18 -11.68 -3.60
N ILE A 129 2.74 -12.89 -3.47
CA ILE A 129 3.51 -13.56 -4.54
C ILE A 129 4.56 -12.59 -5.12
N LEU A 130 5.29 -11.92 -4.22
CA LEU A 130 6.19 -10.84 -4.63
C LEU A 130 7.32 -11.32 -5.54
N ASP A 131 7.69 -12.59 -5.47
CA ASP A 131 8.67 -13.17 -6.41
C ASP A 131 8.25 -12.97 -7.88
N LYS A 132 6.94 -12.90 -8.16
CA LYS A 132 6.39 -12.59 -9.49
C LYS A 132 6.11 -11.09 -9.67
N ILE A 133 5.50 -10.45 -8.68
CA ILE A 133 4.94 -9.09 -8.83
C ILE A 133 5.96 -7.98 -8.56
N TYR A 134 6.92 -8.20 -7.67
CA TYR A 134 7.89 -7.19 -7.24
C TYR A 134 8.77 -6.66 -8.39
N PRO A 135 9.27 -7.49 -9.32
CA PRO A 135 9.99 -6.98 -10.49
C PRO A 135 9.15 -6.01 -11.35
N LEU A 136 7.85 -6.28 -11.51
CA LEU A 136 6.92 -5.42 -12.24
C LEU A 136 6.66 -4.11 -11.50
N GLN A 137 6.45 -4.19 -10.18
CA GLN A 137 6.29 -3.00 -9.33
C GLN A 137 7.53 -2.10 -9.38
N LYS A 138 8.72 -2.69 -9.36
CA LYS A 138 9.98 -1.95 -9.50
C LYS A 138 10.09 -1.24 -10.85
N ARG A 139 9.84 -1.96 -11.95
CA ARG A 139 9.82 -1.37 -13.30
C ARG A 139 8.86 -0.19 -13.38
N PHE A 140 7.63 -0.35 -12.89
CA PHE A 140 6.63 0.71 -12.90
C PHE A 140 7.03 1.91 -12.04
N TYR A 141 7.57 1.66 -10.84
CA TYR A 141 8.08 2.69 -9.94
C TYR A 141 9.19 3.53 -10.60
N ASP A 142 10.20 2.86 -11.16
CA ASP A 142 11.32 3.52 -11.83
C ASP A 142 10.83 4.35 -13.04
N ALA A 143 9.96 3.77 -13.87
CA ALA A 143 9.41 4.41 -15.07
C ALA A 143 8.55 5.66 -14.76
N PHE A 144 7.81 5.65 -13.65
CA PHE A 144 7.00 6.80 -13.26
C PHE A 144 7.84 8.03 -12.95
N PHE A 145 8.95 7.88 -12.23
CA PHE A 145 9.85 9.01 -11.97
C PHE A 145 10.58 9.47 -13.25
N GLU A 146 10.73 8.59 -14.23
CA GLU A 146 11.20 8.95 -15.58
C GLU A 146 10.11 9.55 -16.48
N LYS A 147 8.86 9.65 -16.02
CA LYS A 147 7.68 10.07 -16.82
C LYS A 147 7.42 9.19 -18.04
N LYS A 148 7.63 7.89 -17.90
CA LYS A 148 7.36 6.85 -18.90
C LYS A 148 6.39 5.77 -18.39
N ASP A 149 5.59 6.10 -17.36
CA ASP A 149 4.69 5.13 -16.72
C ASP A 149 3.60 4.62 -17.66
N GLU A 150 3.15 5.41 -18.63
CA GLU A 150 2.14 4.98 -19.61
C GLU A 150 2.68 3.87 -20.51
N GLU A 151 3.90 4.01 -21.04
CA GLU A 151 4.55 2.99 -21.89
C GLU A 151 4.75 1.68 -21.12
N VAL A 152 5.26 1.77 -19.90
CA VAL A 152 5.51 0.57 -19.07
C VAL A 152 4.20 -0.06 -18.58
N LEU A 153 3.14 0.73 -18.37
CA LEU A 153 1.83 0.19 -18.02
C LEU A 153 1.24 -0.64 -19.17
N GLU A 154 1.36 -0.17 -20.41
CA GLU A 154 0.94 -0.93 -21.60
C GLU A 154 1.69 -2.25 -21.71
N GLU A 155 3.02 -2.24 -21.55
CA GLU A 155 3.84 -3.47 -21.53
C GLU A 155 3.39 -4.45 -20.44
N ILE A 156 3.15 -3.96 -19.22
CA ILE A 156 2.70 -4.80 -18.09
C ILE A 156 1.32 -5.40 -18.37
N ILE A 157 0.39 -4.63 -18.95
CA ILE A 157 -0.94 -5.13 -19.33
C ILE A 157 -0.80 -6.24 -20.39
N GLU A 158 0.02 -6.04 -21.41
CA GLU A 158 0.27 -7.05 -22.44
C GLU A 158 0.92 -8.32 -21.89
N GLU A 159 1.84 -8.20 -20.93
CA GLU A 159 2.42 -9.34 -20.21
C GLU A 159 1.38 -10.07 -19.36
N ALA A 160 0.51 -9.32 -18.67
CA ALA A 160 -0.54 -9.88 -17.81
C ALA A 160 -1.60 -10.66 -18.59
N LEU A 161 -1.93 -10.24 -19.82
CA LEU A 161 -2.89 -10.91 -20.69
C LEU A 161 -2.37 -12.23 -21.31
N LYS A 162 -1.07 -12.52 -21.19
CA LYS A 162 -0.44 -13.76 -21.70
C LYS A 162 -0.44 -14.90 -20.66
N ILE A 163 -0.93 -14.65 -19.45
CA ILE A 163 -1.02 -15.60 -18.32
C ILE A 163 -2.45 -16.11 -18.24
#